data_AF-A0A3N5ZEZ8-F1
#
_entry.id   AF-A0A3N5ZEZ8-F1
#
_cell.length_a   1.000
_cell.length_b   1.000
_cell.length_c   1.000
_cell.angle_alpha   90.00
_cell.angle_beta   90.00
_cell.angle_gamma   90.00
#
_symmetry.space_group_name_H-M   'P 1'
#
loop_
_entity.id
_entity.type
_entity.pdbx_description
1 polymer ?
#
loop_
_entity_poly.entity_id
_entity_poly.type
_entity_poly.pdbx_seq_one_letter_code
_entity_poly.pdbx_strand_id
1 'polypeptide(L)'
;MSHTTTRRKGTHLVLQVEAETLEEARESVRSQTPRGYTVFSEAVVSEGAIAKAEARADTADDAFKKVFRGIPRNADVVARTVLAEPRRRTITVAAADEEEARKLAADQTRPDEAIGDVTMLAPGRKGFGGIGRRPNSYEVHALRQARVEVAYRQKARIDVEIGFGGLSEQEWTDTLTRLTVTEAETDYAPDPGVGDAYSNTTLQDPASIVRHLLDVQDVKGVSISIDDTSIEVDDKRPSAEVTTRYYRVGDAVWQRRQQA
;
A
#
# COMPACT_ATOMS: atom_id res chain seq x y z
N MET A 1 -0.88 -14.41 9.32
CA MET A 1 -2.13 -13.70 9.66
C MET A 1 -2.15 -12.42 8.83
N SER A 2 -3.08 -12.31 7.89
CA SER A 2 -3.16 -11.15 6.98
C SER A 2 -4.01 -10.05 7.59
N HIS A 3 -3.61 -8.79 7.41
CA HIS A 3 -4.41 -7.63 7.80
C HIS A 3 -5.03 -7.01 6.56
N THR A 4 -6.36 -6.81 6.60
CA THR A 4 -7.11 -6.19 5.53
C THR A 4 -7.79 -4.93 6.01
N THR A 5 -7.65 -3.84 5.26
CA THR A 5 -8.47 -2.65 5.42
C THR A 5 -9.32 -2.46 4.17
N THR A 6 -10.62 -2.25 4.35
CA THR A 6 -11.57 -2.04 3.26
C THR A 6 -12.02 -0.59 3.26
N ARG A 7 -11.91 0.09 2.12
CA ARG A 7 -12.41 1.45 1.93
C ARG A 7 -13.31 1.51 0.69
N ARG A 8 -14.50 2.08 0.81
CA ARG A 8 -15.44 2.29 -0.31
C ARG A 8 -15.11 3.58 -1.05
N LYS A 9 -15.03 3.53 -2.39
CA LYS A 9 -14.87 4.70 -3.27
C LYS A 9 -15.85 4.56 -4.44
N GLY A 10 -17.07 5.06 -4.26
CA GLY A 10 -18.14 4.92 -5.25
C GLY A 10 -18.65 3.47 -5.37
N THR A 11 -18.70 2.96 -6.60
CA THR A 11 -19.04 1.57 -6.97
C THR A 11 -17.87 0.60 -6.82
N HIS A 12 -16.68 1.11 -6.53
CA HIS A 12 -15.47 0.31 -6.33
C HIS A 12 -15.12 0.20 -4.85
N LEU A 13 -14.61 -0.97 -4.47
CA LEU A 13 -14.08 -1.29 -3.15
C LEU A 13 -12.56 -1.40 -3.27
N VAL A 14 -11.85 -0.65 -2.44
CA VAL A 14 -10.40 -0.74 -2.33
C VAL A 14 -10.08 -1.66 -1.16
N LEU A 15 -9.43 -2.78 -1.44
CA LEU A 15 -8.87 -3.72 -0.47
C LEU A 15 -7.37 -3.43 -0.32
N GLN A 16 -6.94 -3.08 0.88
CA GLN A 16 -5.52 -3.01 1.23
C GLN A 16 -5.19 -4.26 2.03
N VAL A 17 -4.34 -5.12 1.47
CA VAL A 17 -4.00 -6.42 2.06
C VAL A 17 -2.50 -6.48 2.34
N GLU A 18 -2.16 -6.83 3.58
CA GLU A 18 -0.79 -7.08 4.03
C GLU A 18 -0.60 -8.57 4.39
N ALA A 19 0.47 -9.20 3.87
CA ALA A 19 0.85 -10.59 4.12
C ALA A 19 2.37 -10.77 4.14
N GLU A 20 2.87 -11.98 4.44
CA GLU A 20 4.32 -12.25 4.50
C GLU A 20 4.96 -12.33 3.11
N THR A 21 4.18 -12.73 2.11
CA THR A 21 4.60 -12.84 0.70
C THR A 21 3.55 -12.22 -0.23
N LEU A 22 3.97 -11.85 -1.44
CA LEU A 22 3.07 -11.30 -2.45
C LEU A 22 1.99 -12.31 -2.86
N GLU A 23 2.34 -13.59 -2.95
CA GLU A 23 1.44 -14.69 -3.28
C GLU A 23 0.37 -14.86 -2.21
N GLU A 24 0.74 -14.85 -0.93
CA GLU A 24 -0.22 -14.89 0.18
C GLU A 24 -1.15 -13.67 0.18
N ALA A 25 -0.64 -12.48 -0.15
CA ALA A 25 -1.45 -11.28 -0.27
C ALA A 25 -2.50 -11.44 -1.38
N ARG A 26 -2.11 -11.96 -2.54
CA ARG A 26 -3.02 -12.24 -3.68
C ARG A 26 -4.06 -13.30 -3.35
N GLU A 27 -3.67 -14.38 -2.67
CA GLU A 27 -4.61 -15.41 -2.21
C GLU A 27 -5.61 -14.83 -1.20
N SER A 28 -5.12 -13.98 -0.30
CA SER A 28 -5.95 -13.27 0.66
C SER A 28 -6.93 -12.30 -0.01
N VAL A 29 -6.54 -11.62 -1.09
CA VAL A 29 -7.46 -10.82 -1.92
C VAL A 29 -8.53 -11.71 -2.56
N ARG A 30 -8.15 -12.83 -3.18
CA ARG A 30 -9.11 -13.74 -3.84
C ARG A 30 -10.14 -14.32 -2.87
N SER A 31 -9.71 -14.71 -1.68
CA SER A 31 -10.60 -15.26 -0.65
C SER A 31 -11.54 -14.22 -0.03
N GLN A 32 -11.16 -12.94 -0.07
CA GLN A 32 -11.97 -11.83 0.45
C GLN A 32 -12.79 -11.12 -0.61
N THR A 33 -12.54 -11.39 -1.90
CA THR A 33 -13.32 -10.82 -3.00
C THR A 33 -14.72 -11.44 -2.98
N PRO A 34 -15.80 -10.65 -2.79
CA PRO A 34 -17.15 -11.18 -2.80
C PRO A 34 -17.49 -11.82 -4.14
N ARG A 35 -18.40 -12.79 -4.14
CA ARG A 35 -18.92 -13.36 -5.40
C ARG A 35 -19.54 -12.25 -6.26
N GLY A 36 -19.26 -12.27 -7.56
CA GLY A 36 -19.71 -11.26 -8.52
C GLY A 36 -18.77 -10.06 -8.67
N TYR A 37 -17.73 -9.94 -7.82
CA TYR A 37 -16.72 -8.91 -7.95
C TYR A 37 -15.50 -9.42 -8.75
N THR A 38 -14.94 -8.55 -9.59
CA THR A 38 -13.70 -8.73 -10.34
C THR A 38 -12.67 -7.70 -9.88
N VAL A 39 -11.41 -8.09 -9.94
CA VAL A 39 -10.26 -7.20 -9.72
C VAL A 39 -10.07 -6.32 -10.97
N PHE A 40 -10.18 -5.00 -10.81
CA PHE A 40 -9.92 -4.02 -11.87
C PHE A 40 -8.46 -3.58 -11.92
N SER A 41 -7.87 -3.36 -10.74
CA SER A 41 -6.48 -2.93 -10.63
C SER A 41 -5.80 -3.55 -9.42
N GLU A 42 -4.52 -3.87 -9.57
CA GLU A 42 -3.63 -4.32 -8.49
C GLU A 42 -2.41 -3.40 -8.49
N ALA A 43 -2.17 -2.74 -7.37
CA ALA A 43 -0.97 -1.95 -7.14
C ALA A 43 -0.13 -2.62 -6.05
N VAL A 44 1.06 -3.09 -6.40
CA VAL A 44 2.03 -3.64 -5.45
C VAL A 44 2.74 -2.49 -4.74
N VAL A 45 2.46 -2.33 -3.44
CA VAL A 45 3.08 -1.29 -2.60
C VAL A 45 4.40 -1.78 -2.01
N SER A 46 4.48 -3.08 -1.68
CA SER A 46 5.67 -3.75 -1.15
C SER A 46 5.65 -5.23 -1.52
N GLU A 47 6.78 -5.79 -1.95
CA GLU A 47 6.90 -7.22 -2.30
C GLU A 47 7.28 -8.11 -1.10
N GLY A 48 7.67 -7.50 0.02
CA GLY A 48 8.15 -8.20 1.19
C GLY A 48 9.55 -8.82 1.06
N ALA A 49 10.39 -8.24 0.19
CA ALA A 49 11.79 -8.61 0.10
C ALA A 49 12.60 -8.20 1.35
N ILE A 50 13.70 -8.92 1.60
CA ILE A 50 14.65 -8.53 2.65
C ILE A 50 15.48 -7.36 2.15
N ALA A 51 15.41 -6.25 2.87
CA ALA A 51 16.25 -5.08 2.68
C ALA A 51 17.32 -5.00 3.78
N LYS A 52 18.40 -4.27 3.51
CA LYS A 52 19.49 -4.03 4.46
C LYS A 52 19.61 -2.53 4.71
N ALA A 53 19.68 -2.16 5.98
CA ALA A 53 19.99 -0.80 6.40
C ALA A 53 21.28 -0.80 7.21
N GLU A 54 22.12 0.20 6.97
CA GLU A 54 23.38 0.38 7.68
C GLU A 54 23.45 1.75 8.36
N ALA A 55 24.15 1.81 9.48
CA ALA A 55 24.55 3.09 10.06
C ALA A 55 25.90 3.00 10.77
N ARG A 56 26.47 4.19 11.00
CA ARG A 56 27.68 4.42 11.76
C ARG A 56 27.42 5.34 12.95
N ALA A 57 28.03 5.02 14.08
CA ALA A 57 28.03 5.85 15.29
C ALA A 57 29.24 5.50 16.19
N ASP A 58 29.45 6.25 17.26
CA ASP A 58 30.60 6.06 18.15
C ASP A 58 30.51 4.75 18.97
N THR A 59 29.31 4.21 19.14
CA THR A 59 29.03 2.92 19.79
C THR A 59 28.12 2.05 18.91
N ALA A 60 28.19 0.73 19.08
CA ALA A 60 27.31 -0.19 18.35
C ALA A 60 25.83 0.04 18.69
N ASP A 61 25.50 0.30 19.95
CA ASP A 61 24.13 0.57 20.39
C ASP A 61 23.55 1.83 19.76
N ASP A 62 24.33 2.91 19.68
CA ASP A 62 23.88 4.14 19.06
C ASP A 62 23.76 3.99 17.54
N ALA A 63 24.62 3.17 16.92
CA ALA A 63 24.51 2.82 15.51
C ALA A 63 23.21 2.05 15.25
N PHE A 64 22.87 1.06 16.09
CA PHE A 64 21.61 0.34 15.99
C PHE A 64 20.39 1.25 16.20
N LYS A 65 20.39 2.11 17.22
CA LYS A 65 19.32 3.10 17.43
C LYS A 65 19.14 3.99 16.19
N LYS A 66 20.23 4.41 15.56
CA LYS A 66 20.21 5.22 14.34
C LYS A 66 19.63 4.44 13.15
N VAL A 67 20.00 3.17 12.96
CA VAL A 67 19.39 2.30 11.94
C VAL A 67 17.89 2.13 12.18
N PHE A 68 17.47 1.80 13.41
CA PHE A 68 16.06 1.55 13.72
C PHE A 68 15.15 2.76 13.50
N ARG A 69 15.67 3.99 13.61
CA ARG A 69 14.91 5.21 13.27
C ARG A 69 14.57 5.31 11.77
N GLY A 70 15.37 4.68 10.91
CA GLY A 70 15.15 4.65 9.46
C GLY A 70 14.35 3.43 8.98
N ILE A 71 14.17 2.41 9.82
CA ILE A 71 13.41 1.21 9.46
C ILE A 71 11.90 1.51 9.57
N PRO A 72 11.09 1.17 8.55
CA PRO A 72 9.63 1.29 8.61
C PRO A 72 9.04 0.57 9.82
N ARG A 73 8.03 1.16 10.48
CA ARG A 73 7.44 0.62 11.72
C ARG A 73 6.78 -0.75 11.56
N ASN A 74 6.37 -1.11 10.34
CA ASN A 74 5.75 -2.38 9.98
C ASN A 74 6.75 -3.42 9.46
N ALA A 75 8.06 -3.18 9.60
CA ALA A 75 9.08 -4.11 9.19
C ALA A 75 9.49 -5.04 10.33
N ASP A 76 9.66 -6.32 10.00
CA ASP A 76 10.21 -7.33 10.89
C ASP A 76 11.73 -7.39 10.76
N VAL A 77 12.43 -7.40 11.89
CA VAL A 77 13.90 -7.44 11.92
C VAL A 77 14.35 -8.88 11.78
N VAL A 78 15.01 -9.20 10.67
CA VAL A 78 15.47 -10.55 10.34
C VAL A 78 16.84 -10.83 10.98
N ALA A 79 17.77 -9.89 10.87
CA ALA A 79 19.12 -10.06 11.40
C ALA A 79 19.73 -8.74 11.87
N ARG A 80 20.63 -8.82 12.86
CA ARG A 80 21.44 -7.71 13.36
C ARG A 80 22.90 -8.13 13.31
N THR A 81 23.72 -7.34 12.65
CA THR A 81 25.13 -7.67 12.45
C THR A 81 25.99 -6.45 12.74
N VAL A 82 27.01 -6.63 13.58
CA VAL A 82 28.05 -5.61 13.76
C VAL A 82 29.11 -5.86 12.70
N LEU A 83 29.20 -4.96 11.72
CA LEU A 83 30.19 -5.04 10.64
C LEU A 83 31.58 -4.58 11.10
N ALA A 84 31.63 -3.60 12.00
CA ALA A 84 32.86 -3.12 12.59
C ALA A 84 32.63 -2.64 14.01
N GLU A 85 33.49 -3.09 14.93
CA GLU A 85 33.50 -2.58 16.30
C GLU A 85 34.17 -1.20 16.39
N PRO A 86 33.68 -0.34 17.30
CA PRO A 86 34.28 0.95 17.55
C PRO A 86 35.70 0.75 18.07
N ARG A 87 36.65 1.49 17.51
CA ARG A 87 38.05 1.38 17.90
C ARG A 87 38.64 2.76 18.11
N ARG A 88 39.31 2.93 19.24
CA ARG A 88 40.16 4.10 19.49
C ARG A 88 41.60 3.70 19.24
N ARG A 89 42.31 4.53 18.49
CA ARG A 89 43.74 4.37 18.22
C ARG A 89 44.42 5.69 18.48
N THR A 90 45.55 5.62 19.16
CA THR A 90 46.39 6.79 19.43
C THR A 90 47.55 6.78 18.46
N ILE A 91 47.79 7.91 17.78
CA ILE A 91 48.89 8.11 16.85
C ILE A 91 49.77 9.22 17.41
N THR A 92 51.04 8.93 17.67
CA THR A 92 52.00 9.94 18.11
C THR A 92 52.78 10.46 16.91
N VAL A 93 52.76 11.78 16.70
CA VAL A 93 53.46 12.43 15.57
C VAL A 93 54.30 13.60 16.07
N ALA A 94 55.42 13.83 15.39
CA ALA A 94 56.29 14.97 15.64
C ALA A 94 56.02 16.05 14.59
N ALA A 95 55.57 17.23 15.01
CA ALA A 95 55.16 18.32 14.11
C ALA A 95 55.47 19.70 14.71
N ALA A 96 55.48 20.75 13.88
CA ALA A 96 55.69 22.12 14.34
C ALA A 96 54.46 22.67 15.09
N ASP A 97 53.26 22.36 14.61
CA ASP A 97 51.97 22.82 15.14
C ASP A 97 50.90 21.72 15.07
N GLU A 98 49.70 22.03 15.56
CA GLU A 98 48.58 21.07 15.60
C GLU A 98 48.05 20.73 14.20
N GLU A 99 48.09 21.67 13.26
CA GLU A 99 47.57 21.49 11.90
C GLU A 99 48.45 20.51 11.11
N GLU A 100 49.78 20.68 11.20
CA GLU A 100 50.75 19.76 10.62
C GLU A 100 50.66 18.38 11.30
N ALA A 101 50.49 18.33 12.61
CA ALA A 101 50.26 17.06 13.33
C ALA A 101 49.02 16.33 12.81
N ARG A 102 47.90 17.05 12.60
CA ARG A 102 46.66 16.50 12.07
C ARG A 102 46.85 15.95 10.65
N LYS A 103 47.58 16.68 9.80
CA LYS A 103 47.88 16.23 8.43
C LYS A 103 48.75 14.96 8.43
N LEU A 104 49.82 14.94 9.21
CA LEU A 104 50.70 13.77 9.35
C LEU A 104 49.98 12.56 9.94
N ALA A 105 49.03 12.79 10.87
CA ALA A 105 48.19 11.73 11.40
C ALA A 105 47.18 11.23 10.35
N ALA A 106 46.61 12.13 9.52
CA ALA A 106 45.71 11.78 8.42
C ALA A 106 46.32 10.74 7.47
N ASP A 107 47.59 10.93 7.11
CA ASP A 107 48.33 10.00 6.24
C ASP A 107 48.54 8.62 6.88
N GLN A 108 48.46 8.51 8.21
CA GLN A 108 48.58 7.27 8.98
C GLN A 108 47.23 6.68 9.41
N THR A 109 46.13 7.40 9.17
CA THR A 109 44.78 6.99 9.57
C THR A 109 44.20 6.05 8.51
N ARG A 110 43.37 5.10 8.93
CA ARG A 110 42.67 4.22 7.98
C ARG A 110 41.48 4.95 7.33
N PRO A 111 41.00 4.52 6.15
CA PRO A 111 39.85 5.15 5.48
C PRO A 111 38.54 5.16 6.29
N ASP A 112 38.42 4.28 7.28
CA ASP A 112 37.27 4.12 8.17
C ASP A 112 37.45 4.81 9.54
N GLU A 113 38.60 5.46 9.76
CA GLU A 113 38.94 6.18 10.99
C GLU A 113 38.80 7.70 10.76
N ALA A 114 38.20 8.40 11.72
CA ALA A 114 38.14 9.85 11.75
C ALA A 114 39.15 10.39 12.77
N ILE A 115 39.83 11.50 12.44
CA ILE A 115 40.70 12.18 13.39
C ILE A 115 39.82 12.95 14.38
N GLY A 116 39.98 12.63 15.66
CA GLY A 116 39.37 13.35 16.78
C GLY A 116 40.35 14.34 17.39
N ASP A 117 40.48 14.29 18.72
CA ASP A 117 41.27 15.25 19.49
C ASP A 117 42.77 15.14 19.22
N VAL A 118 43.43 16.30 19.21
CA VAL A 118 44.88 16.44 19.12
C VAL A 118 45.39 17.09 20.41
N THR A 119 46.30 16.41 21.10
CA THR A 119 46.87 16.88 22.38
C THR A 119 48.38 16.96 22.27
N MET A 120 48.98 18.09 22.66
CA MET A 120 50.44 18.20 22.72
C MET A 120 50.97 17.41 23.93
N LEU A 121 51.79 16.39 23.68
CA LEU A 121 52.44 15.60 24.74
C LEU A 121 53.68 16.30 25.30
N ALA A 122 54.50 16.85 24.40
CA ALA A 122 55.76 17.48 24.78
C ALA A 122 56.08 18.67 23.87
N PRO A 123 56.39 19.86 24.45
CA PRO A 123 56.87 20.97 23.66
C PRO A 123 58.26 20.65 23.09
N GLY A 124 58.46 21.05 21.84
CA GLY A 124 59.74 20.96 21.15
C GLY A 124 60.78 21.88 21.78
N ARG A 125 62.06 21.58 21.52
CA ARG A 125 63.18 22.38 22.04
C ARG A 125 63.72 23.30 20.94
N LYS A 126 63.83 24.59 21.25
CA LYS A 126 64.60 25.54 20.42
C LYS A 126 66.10 25.30 20.64
N GLY A 127 66.81 24.96 19.57
CA GLY A 127 68.28 24.85 19.59
C GLY A 127 68.96 26.22 19.58
N PHE A 128 70.21 26.28 20.05
CA PHE A 128 71.02 27.50 19.98
C PHE A 128 71.52 27.69 18.53
N GLY A 129 71.18 28.81 17.89
CA GLY A 129 71.57 29.08 16.49
C GLY A 129 70.91 28.18 15.44
N GLY A 130 69.78 27.54 15.74
CA GLY A 130 69.04 26.67 14.79
C GLY A 130 69.53 25.22 14.73
N ILE A 131 70.68 24.90 15.34
CA ILE A 131 71.21 23.53 15.41
C ILE A 131 70.54 22.79 16.58
N GLY A 132 69.93 21.63 16.28
CA GLY A 132 69.29 20.78 17.29
C GLY A 132 67.85 21.14 17.64
N ARG A 133 67.12 21.87 16.77
CA ARG A 133 65.68 22.08 16.94
C ARG A 133 64.96 20.72 16.92
N ARG A 134 64.18 20.45 17.96
CA ARG A 134 63.25 19.31 17.98
C ARG A 134 61.81 19.83 17.84
N PRO A 135 61.00 19.26 16.93
CA PRO A 135 59.58 19.61 16.81
C PRO A 135 58.80 19.21 18.08
N ASN A 136 57.57 19.72 18.20
CA ASN A 136 56.66 19.31 19.27
C ASN A 136 56.19 17.88 19.02
N SER A 137 55.83 17.18 20.09
CA SER A 137 55.21 15.86 20.01
C SER A 137 53.72 15.98 20.29
N TYR A 138 52.89 15.46 19.39
CA TYR A 138 51.45 15.45 19.51
C TYR A 138 50.91 14.02 19.58
N GLU A 139 49.88 13.85 20.37
CA GLU A 139 49.02 12.68 20.42
C GLU A 139 47.73 12.98 19.68
N VAL A 140 47.44 12.18 18.65
CA VAL A 140 46.23 12.30 17.85
C VAL A 140 45.36 11.07 18.09
N HIS A 141 44.12 11.28 18.51
CA HIS A 141 43.16 10.20 18.68
C HIS A 141 42.40 9.96 17.39
N ALA A 142 42.64 8.81 16.77
CA ALA A 142 41.86 8.31 15.65
C ALA A 142 40.71 7.44 16.18
N LEU A 143 39.49 7.75 15.76
CA LEU A 143 38.27 7.06 16.15
C LEU A 143 37.68 6.37 14.94
N ARG A 144 37.63 5.03 14.97
CA ARG A 144 36.78 4.27 14.08
C ARG A 144 35.40 4.14 14.70
N GLN A 145 34.38 4.61 13.99
CA GLN A 145 33.00 4.44 14.38
C GLN A 145 32.55 2.98 14.25
N ALA A 146 31.68 2.54 15.15
CA ALA A 146 30.97 1.28 15.00
C ALA A 146 30.13 1.33 13.72
N ARG A 147 30.15 0.25 12.94
CA ARG A 147 29.30 0.08 11.76
C ARG A 147 28.43 -1.14 11.97
N VAL A 148 27.12 -0.96 11.82
CA VAL A 148 26.14 -2.04 11.99
C VAL A 148 25.28 -2.15 10.73
N GLU A 149 24.82 -3.36 10.47
CA GLU A 149 23.85 -3.71 9.44
C GLU A 149 22.64 -4.36 10.12
N VAL A 150 21.45 -3.96 9.71
CA VAL A 150 20.20 -4.61 10.09
C VAL A 150 19.51 -5.07 8.81
N ALA A 151 19.29 -6.37 8.71
CA ALA A 151 18.43 -6.93 7.68
C ALA A 151 16.99 -6.91 8.19
N TYR A 152 16.08 -6.33 7.42
CA TYR A 152 14.67 -6.24 7.76
C TYR A 152 13.81 -6.65 6.57
N ARG A 153 12.62 -7.15 6.86
CA ARG A 153 11.61 -7.54 5.87
C ARG A 153 10.36 -6.73 6.14
N GLN A 154 9.88 -6.00 5.14
CA GLN A 154 8.53 -5.44 5.22
C GLN A 154 7.51 -6.51 4.85
N LYS A 155 6.29 -6.40 5.33
CA LYS A 155 5.21 -7.24 4.80
C LYS A 155 4.96 -6.90 3.34
N ALA A 156 4.61 -7.91 2.55
CA ALA A 156 4.08 -7.69 1.23
C ALA A 156 2.75 -6.95 1.37
N ARG A 157 2.55 -5.91 0.55
CA ARG A 157 1.34 -5.12 0.55
C ARG A 157 0.87 -4.89 -0.87
N ILE A 158 -0.39 -5.20 -1.09
CA ILE A 158 -1.08 -4.89 -2.34
C ILE A 158 -2.34 -4.08 -2.03
N ASP A 159 -2.55 -3.06 -2.84
CA ASP A 159 -3.77 -2.27 -2.86
C ASP A 159 -4.53 -2.71 -4.12
N VAL A 160 -5.72 -3.27 -3.94
CA VAL A 160 -6.53 -3.85 -5.01
C VAL A 160 -7.86 -3.14 -5.11
N GLU A 161 -8.22 -2.69 -6.30
CA GLU A 161 -9.55 -2.16 -6.59
C GLU A 161 -10.41 -3.27 -7.18
N ILE A 162 -11.49 -3.60 -6.46
CA ILE A 162 -12.49 -4.56 -6.91
C ILE A 162 -13.81 -3.83 -7.18
N GLY A 163 -14.60 -4.34 -8.10
CA GLY A 163 -16.00 -3.96 -8.25
C GLY A 163 -16.73 -5.01 -9.07
N PHE A 164 -18.02 -4.79 -9.34
CA PHE A 164 -18.83 -5.79 -10.03
C PHE A 164 -18.27 -6.11 -11.42
N GLY A 165 -17.97 -7.40 -11.64
CA GLY A 165 -17.38 -7.89 -12.87
C GLY A 165 -18.45 -8.25 -13.88
N GLY A 166 -18.43 -7.55 -15.02
CA GLY A 166 -19.15 -7.95 -16.23
C GLY A 166 -19.13 -6.89 -17.31
N LEU A 167 -19.26 -5.62 -16.93
CA LEU A 167 -19.35 -4.51 -17.87
C LEU A 167 -18.63 -3.30 -17.26
N SER A 168 -17.77 -2.62 -18.03
CA SER A 168 -17.33 -1.24 -17.78
C SER A 168 -18.55 -0.32 -17.68
N GLU A 169 -18.43 0.90 -17.13
CA GLU A 169 -19.53 1.88 -17.12
C GLU A 169 -20.11 2.10 -18.53
N GLN A 170 -19.25 2.06 -19.54
CA GLN A 170 -19.60 2.17 -20.95
C GLN A 170 -20.32 0.92 -21.46
N GLU A 171 -19.87 -0.28 -21.10
CA GLU A 171 -20.56 -1.53 -21.43
C GLU A 171 -21.88 -1.69 -20.66
N TRP A 172 -22.00 -1.17 -19.43
CA TRP A 172 -23.26 -1.10 -18.69
C TRP A 172 -24.23 -0.17 -19.42
N THR A 173 -23.76 1.02 -19.77
CA THR A 173 -24.55 1.99 -20.54
C THR A 173 -24.95 1.42 -21.88
N ASP A 174 -24.05 0.73 -22.60
CA ASP A 174 -24.32 0.15 -23.92
C ASP A 174 -25.27 -1.05 -23.83
N THR A 175 -25.11 -1.95 -22.85
CA THR A 175 -26.04 -3.06 -22.60
C THR A 175 -27.44 -2.54 -22.26
N LEU A 176 -27.55 -1.51 -21.42
CA LEU A 176 -28.84 -0.92 -21.07
C LEU A 176 -29.46 -0.11 -22.22
N THR A 177 -28.64 0.55 -23.04
CA THR A 177 -29.08 1.26 -24.25
C THR A 177 -29.59 0.28 -25.29
N ARG A 178 -28.94 -0.87 -25.48
CA ARG A 178 -29.43 -1.95 -26.37
C ARG A 178 -30.74 -2.55 -25.87
N LEU A 179 -30.88 -2.78 -24.56
CA LEU A 179 -32.14 -3.25 -23.97
C LEU A 179 -33.28 -2.24 -24.13
N THR A 180 -33.01 -0.93 -24.07
CA THR A 180 -34.03 0.12 -24.26
C THR A 180 -34.38 0.40 -25.73
N VAL A 181 -33.46 0.18 -26.68
CA VAL A 181 -33.71 0.41 -28.12
C VAL A 181 -34.44 -0.75 -28.79
N THR A 182 -34.39 -1.96 -28.22
CA THR A 182 -35.04 -3.15 -28.83
C THR A 182 -36.57 -3.20 -28.64
N GLU A 183 -37.15 -2.32 -27.80
CA GLU A 183 -38.60 -2.25 -27.52
C GLU A 183 -39.25 -0.89 -27.91
N ALA A 184 -38.88 -0.32 -29.07
CA ALA A 184 -39.52 0.90 -29.58
C ALA A 184 -40.34 0.68 -30.86
N GLU A 185 -40.83 -0.54 -31.10
CA GLU A 185 -41.73 -0.83 -32.23
C GLU A 185 -42.87 -1.78 -31.81
N THR A 186 -43.84 -1.27 -31.04
CA THR A 186 -45.13 -1.94 -30.88
C THR A 186 -46.29 -0.95 -30.89
N ASP A 187 -47.17 -1.12 -31.88
CA ASP A 187 -48.52 -0.55 -31.98
C ASP A 187 -49.48 -1.17 -30.94
N TYR A 188 -49.20 -1.00 -29.64
CA TYR A 188 -50.13 -1.49 -28.61
C TYR A 188 -51.09 -0.39 -28.16
N ALA A 189 -52.36 -0.52 -28.56
CA ALA A 189 -53.46 0.29 -28.03
C ALA A 189 -53.88 -0.25 -26.65
N PRO A 190 -53.87 0.57 -25.58
CA PRO A 190 -54.22 0.09 -24.25
C PRO A 190 -55.70 -0.31 -24.16
N ASP A 191 -55.97 -1.44 -23.50
CA ASP A 191 -57.31 -1.93 -23.19
C ASP A 191 -57.95 -1.02 -22.12
N PRO A 192 -59.10 -0.36 -22.38
CA PRO A 192 -59.68 0.69 -21.53
C PRO A 192 -60.26 0.20 -20.18
N GLY A 193 -59.97 -1.03 -19.74
CA GLY A 193 -60.62 -1.67 -18.59
C GLY A 193 -59.84 -1.69 -17.26
N VAL A 194 -58.57 -1.27 -17.21
CA VAL A 194 -57.72 -1.45 -16.01
C VAL A 194 -57.49 -0.12 -15.30
N GLY A 195 -58.10 0.04 -14.12
CA GLY A 195 -58.12 1.27 -13.34
C GLY A 195 -56.76 1.72 -12.78
N ASP A 196 -56.62 3.04 -12.69
CA ASP A 196 -55.45 3.84 -12.32
C ASP A 196 -54.94 3.60 -10.89
N ALA A 197 -54.16 2.54 -10.67
CA ALA A 197 -53.47 2.31 -9.38
C ALA A 197 -51.98 1.94 -9.52
N TYR A 198 -51.35 2.29 -10.64
CA TYR A 198 -49.90 2.16 -10.80
C TYR A 198 -49.27 3.54 -10.88
N SER A 199 -48.58 3.97 -9.82
CA SER A 199 -47.65 5.07 -9.90
C SER A 199 -46.42 4.61 -10.71
N ASN A 200 -46.50 4.73 -12.03
CA ASN A 200 -45.35 4.50 -12.90
C ASN A 200 -44.30 5.57 -12.58
N THR A 201 -43.26 5.19 -11.84
CA THR A 201 -42.04 5.99 -11.82
C THR A 201 -41.28 5.61 -13.09
N THR A 202 -41.53 6.33 -14.18
CA THR A 202 -40.81 6.15 -15.43
C THR A 202 -39.38 6.64 -15.21
N LEU A 203 -38.46 5.71 -14.95
CA LEU A 203 -37.04 5.99 -14.95
C LEU A 203 -36.60 6.12 -16.41
N GLN A 204 -36.60 7.34 -16.94
CA GLN A 204 -36.25 7.61 -18.34
C GLN A 204 -34.74 7.58 -18.61
N ASP A 205 -33.92 7.55 -17.56
CA ASP A 205 -32.47 7.54 -17.66
C ASP A 205 -31.92 6.15 -17.26
N PRO A 206 -31.23 5.44 -18.18
CA PRO A 206 -30.58 4.17 -17.90
C PRO A 206 -29.67 4.19 -16.67
N ALA A 207 -28.96 5.31 -16.42
CA ALA A 207 -28.08 5.43 -15.25
C ALA A 207 -28.86 5.48 -13.92
N SER A 208 -30.09 6.01 -13.95
CA SER A 208 -31.00 6.03 -12.81
C SER A 208 -31.60 4.65 -12.51
N ILE A 209 -31.83 3.83 -13.54
CA ILE A 209 -32.25 2.42 -13.41
C ILE A 209 -31.15 1.59 -12.73
N VAL A 210 -29.89 1.76 -13.17
CA VAL A 210 -28.73 1.05 -12.59
C VAL A 210 -28.56 1.37 -11.11
N ARG A 211 -28.58 2.66 -10.74
CA ARG A 211 -28.48 3.05 -9.34
C ARG A 211 -29.57 2.43 -8.49
N HIS A 212 -30.80 2.41 -9.01
CA HIS A 212 -31.93 1.84 -8.28
C HIS A 212 -31.82 0.32 -8.11
N LEU A 213 -31.40 -0.41 -9.15
CA LEU A 213 -31.21 -1.86 -9.08
C LEU A 213 -30.06 -2.24 -8.12
N LEU A 214 -28.98 -1.45 -8.10
CA LEU A 214 -27.87 -1.64 -7.16
C LEU A 214 -28.29 -1.39 -5.70
N ASP A 215 -29.11 -0.36 -5.44
CA ASP A 215 -29.66 -0.09 -4.10
C ASP A 215 -30.60 -1.21 -3.61
N VAL A 216 -31.33 -1.86 -4.52
CA VAL A 216 -32.24 -2.97 -4.21
C VAL A 216 -31.48 -4.29 -3.96
N GLN A 217 -30.32 -4.50 -4.60
CA GLN A 217 -29.49 -5.69 -4.44
C GLN A 217 -28.78 -5.76 -3.06
N ASP A 218 -28.58 -4.62 -2.40
CA ASP A 218 -28.04 -4.55 -1.03
C ASP A 218 -29.07 -5.00 0.04
N VAL A 219 -30.31 -5.31 -0.37
CA VAL A 219 -31.35 -5.82 0.53
C VAL A 219 -31.19 -7.32 0.74
N LYS A 220 -30.92 -7.71 1.99
CA LYS A 220 -30.71 -9.11 2.40
C LYS A 220 -31.93 -9.99 2.02
N GLY A 221 -31.69 -10.98 1.15
CA GLY A 221 -32.71 -11.91 0.66
C GLY A 221 -33.24 -11.61 -0.74
N VAL A 222 -32.76 -10.53 -1.38
CA VAL A 222 -33.06 -10.22 -2.78
C VAL A 222 -31.84 -10.57 -3.64
N SER A 223 -32.04 -11.33 -4.71
CA SER A 223 -31.04 -11.57 -5.75
C SER A 223 -31.56 -11.08 -7.09
N ILE A 224 -30.72 -10.32 -7.81
CA ILE A 224 -31.02 -9.88 -9.17
C ILE A 224 -30.05 -10.60 -10.10
N SER A 225 -30.58 -11.33 -11.07
CA SER A 225 -29.84 -11.96 -12.17
C SER A 225 -30.12 -11.16 -13.44
N ILE A 226 -29.07 -10.88 -14.21
CA ILE A 226 -29.18 -10.15 -15.47
C ILE A 226 -28.44 -10.95 -16.52
N ASP A 227 -29.11 -11.25 -17.64
CA ASP A 227 -28.48 -11.80 -18.83
C ASP A 227 -28.70 -10.87 -20.03
N ASP A 228 -28.19 -11.27 -21.20
CA ASP A 228 -28.22 -10.46 -22.42
C ASP A 228 -29.64 -10.13 -22.92
N THR A 229 -30.68 -10.75 -22.36
CA THR A 229 -32.07 -10.61 -22.81
C THR A 229 -33.08 -10.36 -21.68
N SER A 230 -32.69 -10.42 -20.40
CA SER A 230 -33.62 -10.35 -19.28
C SER A 230 -32.99 -9.92 -17.95
N ILE A 231 -33.84 -9.40 -17.06
CA ILE A 231 -33.52 -9.10 -15.66
C ILE A 231 -34.50 -9.90 -14.80
N GLU A 232 -33.99 -10.86 -14.02
CA GLU A 232 -34.76 -11.63 -13.05
C GLU A 232 -34.49 -11.13 -11.62
N VAL A 233 -35.54 -10.87 -10.85
CA VAL A 233 -35.46 -10.50 -9.43
C VAL A 233 -36.12 -11.58 -8.59
N ASP A 234 -35.33 -12.27 -7.77
CA ASP A 234 -35.78 -13.30 -6.83
C ASP A 234 -35.70 -12.77 -5.39
N ASP A 235 -36.85 -12.60 -4.75
CA ASP A 235 -37.00 -12.12 -3.37
C ASP A 235 -37.42 -13.28 -2.45
N LYS A 236 -36.48 -13.76 -1.64
CA LYS A 236 -36.65 -14.92 -0.76
C LYS A 236 -37.13 -14.54 0.65
N ARG A 237 -37.63 -13.31 0.85
CA ARG A 237 -38.16 -12.89 2.16
C ARG A 237 -39.47 -13.64 2.48
N PRO A 238 -39.63 -14.19 3.70
CA PRO A 238 -40.87 -14.85 4.11
C PRO A 238 -42.03 -13.84 4.11
N SER A 239 -43.11 -14.19 3.40
CA SER A 239 -44.22 -13.30 3.08
C SER A 239 -44.96 -12.82 4.33
N ALA A 240 -44.95 -11.51 4.56
CA ALA A 240 -46.02 -10.84 5.29
C ALA A 240 -46.44 -9.54 4.59
N GLU A 241 -45.54 -8.77 4.00
CA GLU A 241 -45.90 -7.61 3.18
C GLU A 241 -44.89 -7.45 2.04
N VAL A 242 -45.08 -8.22 0.96
CA VAL A 242 -44.34 -8.00 -0.27
C VAL A 242 -45.06 -6.89 -1.03
N THR A 243 -44.58 -5.65 -0.92
CA THR A 243 -44.90 -4.63 -1.92
C THR A 243 -44.15 -5.01 -3.19
N THR A 244 -44.77 -5.83 -4.04
CA THR A 244 -44.23 -6.18 -5.36
C THR A 244 -44.07 -4.90 -6.16
N ARG A 245 -42.84 -4.45 -6.36
CA ARG A 245 -42.54 -3.33 -7.26
C ARG A 245 -42.22 -3.91 -8.62
N TYR A 246 -43.10 -3.64 -9.57
CA TYR A 246 -42.87 -3.95 -10.98
C TYR A 246 -42.04 -2.81 -11.57
N TYR A 247 -40.87 -3.12 -12.11
CA TYR A 247 -40.13 -2.19 -12.94
C TYR A 247 -40.55 -2.44 -14.37
N ARG A 248 -41.22 -1.46 -14.97
CA ARG A 248 -41.55 -1.47 -16.39
C ARG A 248 -40.36 -0.87 -17.14
N VAL A 249 -39.63 -1.72 -17.85
CA VAL A 249 -38.65 -1.31 -18.86
C VAL A 249 -39.37 -1.54 -20.19
N GLY A 250 -39.70 -0.47 -20.91
CA GLY A 250 -40.52 -0.55 -22.12
C GLY A 250 -41.99 -0.94 -21.86
N ASP A 251 -42.63 -1.64 -22.80
CA ASP A 251 -44.06 -1.99 -22.73
C ASP A 251 -44.34 -3.37 -22.12
N ALA A 252 -43.32 -4.18 -21.80
CA ALA A 252 -43.51 -5.52 -21.25
C ALA A 252 -44.08 -5.52 -19.81
N VAL A 253 -45.21 -6.21 -19.63
CA VAL A 253 -45.74 -6.57 -18.30
C VAL A 253 -45.30 -8.00 -17.97
N TRP A 254 -44.42 -8.15 -16.98
CA TRP A 254 -43.93 -9.46 -16.56
C TRP A 254 -44.87 -10.12 -15.55
N GLN A 255 -45.44 -11.27 -15.91
CA GLN A 255 -46.25 -12.11 -15.01
C GLN A 255 -45.38 -13.10 -14.24
N ARG A 256 -45.59 -13.18 -12.93
CA ARG A 256 -45.01 -14.21 -12.07
C ARG A 256 -45.73 -15.54 -12.28
N ARG A 257 -45.02 -16.57 -12.72
CA ARG A 257 -45.51 -17.96 -12.64
C ARG A 257 -45.22 -18.49 -11.23
N GLN A 258 -46.24 -18.63 -10.40
CA GLN A 258 -46.09 -19.40 -9.16
C GLN A 258 -46.06 -20.89 -9.51
N GLN A 259 -45.04 -21.60 -9.04
CA GLN A 259 -45.12 -23.06 -8.91
C GLN A 259 -45.68 -23.37 -7.52
N ALA A 260 -46.69 -24.24 -7.49
CA ALA A 260 -47.26 -24.81 -6.28
C ALA A 260 -46.34 -25.87 -5.66
#